data_AF-A0A4V1SBY5-F1
#
_entry.id   AF-A0A4V1SBY5-F1
#
_cell.length_a   1.000
_cell.length_b   1.000
_cell.length_c   1.000
_cell.angle_alpha   90.00
_cell.angle_beta   90.00
_cell.angle_gamma   90.00
#
_symmetry.space_group_name_H-M   'P 1'
#
loop_
_entity.id
_entity.type
_entity.pdbx_description
1 polymer ?
#
loop_
_entity_poly.entity_id
_entity_poly.type
_entity_poly.pdbx_seq_one_letter_code
_entity_poly.pdbx_strand_id
1 'polypeptide(L)'
;MKLPPFLCFLLLAIAAQSAEPPVHDGLALWFDAAAQREARQAASLPSAGNNRPVDILLDTSGRSRQAVQPVPDRRPVLETDGEVAYLNFDGKDDFLAISGERQLAPAVTVFILAAPKSNAGPFRAMFATAEAGKNDYEAGLN
;
A
#
# COMPACT_ATOMS: atom_id res chain seq x y z
N MET A 1 3.57 50.04 21.39
CA MET A 1 4.09 48.74 20.94
C MET A 1 2.91 47.90 20.44
N LYS A 2 2.87 47.56 19.15
CA LYS A 2 1.81 46.76 18.53
C LYS A 2 2.30 45.30 18.41
N LEU A 3 1.54 44.34 18.93
CA LEU A 3 1.77 42.90 18.71
C LEU A 3 1.37 42.52 17.27
N PRO A 4 2.08 41.62 16.56
CA PRO A 4 1.65 41.15 15.25
C PRO A 4 0.62 40.00 15.42
N PRO A 5 -0.32 39.83 14.47
CA PRO A 5 -1.25 38.70 14.49
C PRO A 5 -0.51 37.44 14.01
N PHE A 6 -0.50 36.40 14.86
CA PHE A 6 -0.09 35.06 14.45
C PHE A 6 -1.14 34.52 13.49
N LEU A 7 -0.75 34.38 12.22
CA LEU A 7 -1.52 33.70 11.19
C LEU A 7 -1.45 32.20 11.46
N CYS A 8 -2.50 31.66 12.09
CA CYS A 8 -2.64 30.23 12.32
C CYS A 8 -3.12 29.57 11.03
N PHE A 9 -2.23 28.92 10.28
CA PHE A 9 -2.61 28.09 9.15
C PHE A 9 -3.18 26.78 9.70
N LEU A 10 -4.51 26.68 9.71
CA LEU A 10 -5.21 25.41 9.92
C LEU A 10 -5.06 24.59 8.64
N LEU A 11 -4.09 23.68 8.60
CA LEU A 11 -4.02 22.63 7.58
C LEU A 11 -5.16 21.64 7.88
N LEU A 12 -6.29 21.79 7.19
CA LEU A 12 -7.27 20.70 7.07
C LEU A 12 -6.61 19.58 6.27
N ALA A 13 -6.12 18.56 6.97
CA ALA A 13 -5.89 17.27 6.36
C ALA A 13 -7.27 16.68 6.04
N ILE A 14 -7.64 16.70 4.76
CA ILE A 14 -8.79 15.93 4.29
C ILE A 14 -8.38 14.46 4.45
N ALA A 15 -9.01 13.76 5.40
CA ALA A 15 -8.90 12.31 5.49
C ALA A 15 -9.52 11.73 4.21
N ALA A 16 -8.66 11.33 3.27
CA ALA A 16 -9.09 10.52 2.14
C ALA A 16 -9.23 9.08 2.64
N GLN A 17 -10.46 8.67 3.00
CA GLN A 17 -10.76 7.24 3.10
C GLN A 17 -10.88 6.66 1.70
N SER A 18 -10.28 5.49 1.47
CA SER A 18 -10.55 4.69 0.28
C SER A 18 -11.98 4.14 0.39
N ALA A 19 -12.94 4.78 -0.26
CA ALA A 19 -14.27 4.20 -0.39
C ALA A 19 -14.17 2.88 -1.17
N GLU A 20 -14.82 1.83 -0.69
CA GLU A 20 -14.92 0.55 -1.39
C GLU A 20 -15.51 0.79 -2.80
N PRO A 21 -14.97 0.15 -3.85
CA PRO A 21 -15.40 0.46 -5.20
C PRO A 21 -16.80 -0.12 -5.39
N PRO A 22 -17.76 0.63 -5.97
CA PRO A 22 -19.14 0.17 -6.11
C PRO A 22 -19.30 -1.01 -7.09
N VAL A 23 -18.24 -1.38 -7.81
CA VAL A 23 -18.20 -2.49 -8.77
C VAL A 23 -17.04 -3.42 -8.42
N HIS A 24 -17.36 -4.67 -8.08
CA HIS A 24 -16.37 -5.71 -7.76
C HIS A 24 -16.11 -6.68 -8.93
N ASP A 25 -16.94 -6.65 -9.96
CA ASP A 25 -16.76 -7.48 -11.15
C ASP A 25 -15.41 -7.14 -11.81
N GLY A 26 -14.54 -8.14 -11.87
CA GLY A 26 -13.18 -7.98 -12.40
C GLY A 26 -12.13 -7.48 -11.39
N LEU A 27 -12.48 -7.18 -10.13
CA LEU A 27 -11.55 -6.66 -9.11
C LEU A 27 -10.44 -7.66 -8.74
N ALA A 28 -9.27 -7.53 -9.36
CA ALA A 28 -8.13 -8.45 -9.24
C ALA A 28 -7.57 -8.56 -7.82
N LEU A 29 -7.40 -7.41 -7.17
CA LEU A 29 -6.72 -7.22 -5.90
C LEU A 29 -7.35 -6.02 -5.19
N TRP A 30 -7.45 -6.08 -3.88
CA TRP A 30 -7.85 -4.96 -3.04
C TRP A 30 -7.04 -4.96 -1.75
N PHE A 31 -6.13 -4.00 -1.65
CA PHE A 31 -5.29 -3.81 -0.47
C PHE A 31 -5.70 -2.52 0.24
N ASP A 32 -6.20 -2.69 1.45
CA ASP A 32 -6.52 -1.58 2.34
C ASP A 32 -5.82 -1.81 3.69
N ALA A 33 -5.01 -0.84 4.09
CA ALA A 33 -4.30 -0.85 5.36
C ALA A 33 -5.25 -0.78 6.56
N ALA A 34 -6.38 -0.08 6.43
CA ALA A 34 -7.37 0.06 7.51
C ALA A 34 -8.09 -1.28 7.76
N ALA A 35 -8.35 -2.04 6.70
CA ALA A 35 -8.98 -3.36 6.77
C ALA A 35 -8.08 -4.46 7.36
N GLN A 36 -6.76 -4.23 7.50
CA GLN A 36 -5.83 -5.29 7.90
C GLN A 36 -6.07 -5.83 9.31
N ARG A 37 -6.61 -5.02 10.23
CA ARG A 37 -6.93 -5.49 11.59
C ARG A 37 -7.97 -6.61 11.54
N GLU A 38 -9.07 -6.35 10.84
CA GLU A 38 -10.19 -7.30 10.71
C GLU A 38 -9.79 -8.50 9.84
N ALA A 39 -9.11 -8.25 8.72
CA ALA A 39 -8.64 -9.31 7.82
C ALA A 39 -7.68 -10.28 8.53
N ARG A 40 -6.73 -9.77 9.33
CA ARG A 40 -5.81 -10.61 10.10
C ARG A 40 -6.52 -11.38 11.20
N GLN A 41 -7.47 -10.75 11.89
CA GLN A 41 -8.30 -11.44 12.89
C GLN A 41 -9.08 -12.60 12.26
N ALA A 42 -9.72 -12.37 11.11
CA ALA A 42 -10.45 -13.41 10.38
C ALA A 42 -9.53 -14.56 9.92
N ALA A 43 -8.29 -14.24 9.55
CA ALA A 43 -7.27 -15.21 9.17
C ALA A 43 -6.52 -15.86 10.34
N SER A 44 -6.88 -15.56 11.60
CA SER A 44 -6.16 -16.02 12.80
C SER A 44 -4.67 -15.64 12.81
N LEU A 45 -4.32 -14.52 12.18
CA LEU A 45 -2.99 -13.96 12.15
C LEU A 45 -2.79 -12.93 13.28
N PRO A 46 -1.54 -12.74 13.75
CA PRO A 46 -1.23 -11.66 14.66
C PRO A 46 -1.67 -10.30 14.10
N SER A 47 -2.25 -9.47 14.97
CA SER A 47 -2.65 -8.10 14.63
C SER A 47 -1.44 -7.29 14.15
N ALA A 48 -1.64 -6.51 13.08
CA ALA A 48 -0.66 -5.51 12.69
C ALA A 48 -0.78 -4.31 13.64
N GLY A 49 0.30 -4.04 14.39
CA GLY A 49 0.34 -2.92 15.32
C GLY A 49 0.68 -1.60 14.63
N ASN A 50 0.26 -0.48 15.22
CA ASN A 50 0.74 0.84 14.82
C ASN A 50 2.27 0.94 15.01
N ASN A 51 2.95 1.59 14.06
CA ASN A 51 4.40 1.73 13.98
C ASN A 51 5.14 0.38 14.03
N ARG A 52 4.57 -0.64 13.37
CA ARG A 52 5.20 -1.96 13.25
C ARG A 52 5.46 -2.35 11.80
N PRO A 53 6.57 -3.05 11.52
CA PRO A 53 6.83 -3.61 10.19
C PRO A 53 5.73 -4.59 9.76
N VAL A 54 5.40 -4.57 8.48
CA VAL A 54 4.40 -5.44 7.86
C VAL A 54 5.09 -6.43 6.94
N ASP A 55 5.03 -7.70 7.29
CA ASP A 55 5.55 -8.82 6.50
C ASP A 55 4.54 -9.36 5.49
N ILE A 56 3.24 -9.24 5.80
CA ILE A 56 2.12 -9.74 5.01
C ILE A 56 1.04 -8.66 4.94
N LEU A 57 0.56 -8.36 3.73
CA LEU A 57 -0.63 -7.56 3.49
C LEU A 57 -1.69 -8.45 2.84
N LEU A 58 -2.82 -8.62 3.52
CA LEU A 58 -3.90 -9.49 3.06
C LEU A 58 -4.74 -8.76 2.02
N ASP A 59 -5.04 -9.47 0.93
CA ASP A 59 -6.01 -9.06 -0.08
C ASP A 59 -7.43 -9.28 0.45
N THR A 60 -8.23 -8.22 0.46
CA THR A 60 -9.64 -8.28 0.86
C THR A 60 -10.61 -8.24 -0.33
N SER A 61 -10.13 -8.47 -1.55
CA SER A 61 -10.99 -8.57 -2.75
C SER A 61 -11.81 -9.88 -2.84
N GLY A 62 -11.66 -10.79 -1.87
CA GLY A 62 -12.26 -12.13 -1.90
C GLY A 62 -11.46 -13.18 -2.69
N ARG A 63 -10.27 -12.85 -3.21
CA ARG A 63 -9.39 -13.78 -3.96
C ARG A 63 -8.29 -14.41 -3.11
N SER A 64 -8.23 -14.07 -1.81
CA SER A 64 -7.32 -14.64 -0.81
C SER A 64 -5.85 -14.61 -1.24
N ARG A 65 -5.45 -13.58 -1.99
CA ARG A 65 -4.03 -13.33 -2.28
C ARG A 65 -3.38 -12.63 -1.09
N GLN A 66 -2.06 -12.58 -1.09
CA GLN A 66 -1.30 -11.83 -0.10
C GLN A 66 -0.06 -11.24 -0.74
N ALA A 67 0.24 -9.99 -0.38
CA ALA A 67 1.52 -9.38 -0.69
C ALA A 67 2.46 -9.62 0.49
N VAL A 68 3.71 -10.00 0.21
CA VAL A 68 4.66 -10.44 1.23
C VAL A 68 6.01 -9.74 1.09
N GLN A 69 6.70 -9.62 2.23
CA GLN A 69 8.10 -9.22 2.32
C GLN A 69 8.81 -10.03 3.43
N PRO A 70 9.52 -11.10 3.05
CA PRO A 70 10.16 -11.94 4.04
C PRO A 70 11.37 -11.28 4.70
N VAL A 71 12.07 -10.35 4.03
CA VAL A 71 13.29 -9.71 4.54
C VAL A 71 12.93 -8.61 5.55
N PRO A 72 13.29 -8.73 6.84
CA PRO A 72 12.87 -7.77 7.87
C PRO A 72 13.21 -6.31 7.58
N ASP A 73 14.40 -6.06 7.04
CA ASP A 73 14.91 -4.71 6.77
C ASP A 73 14.32 -4.06 5.51
N ARG A 74 13.38 -4.73 4.83
CA ARG A 74 12.70 -4.25 3.60
C ARG A 74 11.19 -4.15 3.77
N ARG A 75 10.69 -4.27 5.00
CA ARG A 75 9.27 -4.29 5.29
C ARG A 75 8.77 -2.86 5.52
N PRO A 76 7.72 -2.43 4.82
CA PRO A 76 7.09 -1.16 5.14
C PRO A 76 6.51 -1.18 6.56
N VAL A 77 6.32 0.01 7.12
CA VAL A 77 5.74 0.18 8.45
C VAL A 77 4.26 0.54 8.33
N LEU A 78 3.39 -0.14 9.09
CA LEU A 78 2.00 0.27 9.24
C LEU A 78 1.92 1.46 10.19
N GLU A 79 1.39 2.58 9.70
CA GLU A 79 1.08 3.76 10.50
C GLU A 79 -0.43 3.94 10.55
N THR A 80 -0.98 4.12 11.76
CA THR A 80 -2.41 4.33 11.98
C THR A 80 -2.68 5.07 13.28
N ASP A 81 -3.71 5.92 13.28
CA ASP A 81 -4.27 6.57 14.47
C ASP A 81 -5.59 5.93 14.95
N GLY A 82 -6.05 4.89 14.25
CA GLY A 82 -7.32 4.21 14.48
C GLY A 82 -8.45 4.62 13.54
N GLU A 83 -8.34 5.76 12.86
CA GLU A 83 -9.30 6.22 11.84
C GLU A 83 -8.74 6.09 10.42
N VAL A 84 -7.45 6.38 10.26
CA VAL A 84 -6.71 6.23 9.01
C VAL A 84 -5.58 5.23 9.21
N ALA A 85 -5.27 4.48 8.16
CA ALA A 85 -4.11 3.61 8.14
C ALA A 85 -3.44 3.66 6.76
N TYR A 86 -2.12 3.61 6.74
CA TYR A 86 -1.32 3.52 5.52
C TYR A 86 -0.03 2.77 5.78
N LEU A 87 0.60 2.30 4.70
CA LEU A 87 1.95 1.76 4.75
C LEU A 87 2.95 2.87 4.40
N ASN A 88 3.90 3.10 5.29
CA ASN A 88 5.04 3.98 5.07
C ASN A 88 6.19 3.16 4.51
N PHE A 89 6.59 3.48 3.29
CA PHE A 89 7.77 2.92 2.62
C PHE A 89 8.91 3.91 2.77
N ASP A 90 10.07 3.45 3.23
CA ASP A 90 11.22 4.32 3.53
C ASP A 90 11.85 4.99 2.30
N GLY A 91 11.51 4.51 1.10
CA GLY A 91 12.00 5.02 -0.18
C GLY A 91 13.38 4.50 -0.58
N LYS A 92 13.89 3.46 0.09
CA LYS A 92 15.20 2.85 -0.17
C LYS A 92 15.06 1.42 -0.68
N ASP A 93 14.45 0.54 0.10
CA ASP A 93 14.33 -0.89 -0.23
C ASP A 93 13.06 -1.55 0.29
N ASP A 94 12.14 -0.78 0.87
CA ASP A 94 10.83 -1.28 1.25
C ASP A 94 9.96 -1.64 0.03
N PHE A 95 9.41 -2.86 0.02
CA PHE A 95 8.39 -3.26 -0.95
C PHE A 95 7.55 -4.42 -0.41
N LEU A 96 6.39 -4.64 -1.01
CA LEU A 96 5.59 -5.86 -0.85
C LEU A 96 5.40 -6.49 -2.23
N ALA A 97 5.55 -7.81 -2.32
CA ALA A 97 5.45 -8.53 -3.58
C ALA A 97 4.35 -9.59 -3.52
N ILE A 98 3.62 -9.73 -4.63
CA ILE A 98 2.68 -10.83 -4.83
C ILE A 98 3.32 -11.77 -5.83
N SER A 99 3.44 -13.04 -5.45
CA SER A 99 3.87 -14.11 -6.34
C SER A 99 2.79 -15.18 -6.38
N GLY A 100 2.62 -15.85 -7.53
CA GLY A 100 1.68 -16.95 -7.65
C GLY A 100 1.05 -17.02 -9.03
N GLU A 101 -0.19 -17.51 -9.09
CA GLU A 101 -0.90 -17.72 -10.34
C GLU A 101 -1.05 -16.44 -11.15
N ARG A 102 -0.58 -16.51 -12.41
CA ARG A 102 -0.73 -15.45 -13.40
C ARG A 102 -2.19 -15.39 -13.83
N GLN A 103 -2.76 -14.19 -13.76
CA GLN A 103 -4.07 -13.91 -14.35
C GLN A 103 -3.84 -13.24 -15.70
N LEU A 104 -4.41 -13.80 -16.76
CA LEU A 104 -4.46 -13.12 -18.05
C LEU A 104 -5.46 -11.97 -17.95
N ALA A 105 -4.96 -10.75 -18.09
CA ALA A 105 -5.75 -9.53 -18.13
C ALA A 105 -5.36 -8.76 -19.40
N PRO A 106 -6.20 -8.73 -20.45
CA PRO A 106 -5.89 -8.01 -21.69
C PRO A 106 -5.80 -6.50 -21.48
N ALA A 107 -6.42 -5.98 -20.41
CA ALA A 107 -6.27 -4.63 -19.91
C ALA A 107 -6.33 -4.66 -18.38
N VAL A 108 -5.62 -3.74 -17.72
CA VAL A 108 -5.65 -3.56 -16.27
C VAL A 108 -5.73 -2.07 -15.94
N THR A 109 -6.52 -1.74 -14.93
CA THR A 109 -6.55 -0.41 -14.32
C THR A 109 -6.05 -0.54 -12.90
N VAL A 110 -5.11 0.31 -12.52
CA VAL A 110 -4.50 0.31 -11.18
C VAL A 110 -4.81 1.64 -10.51
N PHE A 111 -5.38 1.58 -9.31
CA PHE A 111 -5.61 2.74 -8.44
C PHE A 111 -4.68 2.65 -7.24
N ILE A 112 -3.91 3.71 -7.00
CA ILE A 112 -3.00 3.82 -5.86
C ILE A 112 -3.28 5.16 -5.19
N LEU A 113 -3.71 5.11 -3.93
CA LEU A 113 -3.76 6.27 -3.07
C LEU A 113 -2.42 6.37 -2.33
N ALA A 114 -1.63 7.38 -2.64
CA ALA A 114 -0.32 7.57 -2.04
C ALA A 114 0.01 9.05 -1.80
N ALA A 115 0.85 9.31 -0.81
CA ALA A 115 1.48 10.60 -0.55
C ALA A 115 2.99 10.51 -0.82
N PRO A 116 3.44 10.54 -2.10
CA PRO A 116 4.86 10.43 -2.42
C PRO A 116 5.67 11.58 -1.83
N LYS A 117 6.66 11.27 -1.00
CA LYS A 117 7.59 12.25 -0.40
C LYS A 117 8.79 12.52 -1.30
N SER A 118 9.53 11.46 -1.63
CA SER A 118 10.73 11.49 -2.46
C SER A 118 10.93 10.10 -3.05
N ASN A 119 11.31 10.03 -4.31
CA ASN A 119 11.81 8.81 -4.94
C ASN A 119 12.98 9.18 -5.85
N ALA A 120 14.08 9.60 -5.21
CA ALA A 120 15.29 9.99 -5.92
C ALA A 120 16.00 8.73 -6.43
N GLY A 121 16.07 8.58 -7.75
CA GLY A 121 16.66 7.41 -8.37
C GLY A 121 16.26 7.29 -9.83
N PRO A 122 16.82 6.31 -10.56
CA PRO A 122 16.50 6.07 -11.96
C PRO A 122 15.11 5.45 -12.17
N PHE A 123 14.46 4.92 -11.11
CA PHE A 123 13.15 4.29 -11.18
C PHE A 123 12.18 4.95 -10.19
N ARG A 124 10.97 5.28 -10.65
CA ARG A 124 10.00 6.09 -9.88
C ARG A 124 8.58 5.54 -9.86
N ALA A 125 8.40 4.23 -10.00
CA ALA A 125 7.08 3.61 -9.95
C ALA A 125 6.65 3.32 -8.50
N MET A 126 5.33 3.33 -8.27
CA MET A 126 4.70 2.84 -7.03
C MET A 126 4.20 1.40 -7.16
N PHE A 127 4.19 0.88 -8.39
CA PHE A 127 3.72 -0.44 -8.73
C PHE A 127 4.55 -0.94 -9.90
N ALA A 128 4.95 -2.20 -9.85
CA ALA A 128 5.61 -2.87 -10.95
C ALA A 128 5.12 -4.30 -11.04
N THR A 129 5.16 -4.86 -12.24
CA THR A 129 5.02 -6.30 -12.47
C THR A 129 6.24 -6.78 -13.24
N ALA A 130 6.62 -8.04 -13.04
CA ALA A 130 7.72 -8.64 -13.77
C ALA A 130 7.43 -10.11 -14.02
N GLU A 131 7.91 -10.61 -15.16
CA GLU A 131 8.06 -12.05 -15.34
C GLU A 131 9.10 -12.59 -14.35
N ALA A 132 8.81 -13.74 -13.72
CA ALA A 132 9.73 -14.37 -12.78
C ALA A 132 11.14 -14.54 -13.41
N GLY A 133 12.15 -14.00 -12.73
CA GLY A 133 13.56 -14.07 -13.17
C GLY A 133 13.97 -13.02 -14.21
N LYS A 134 13.08 -12.11 -14.61
CA LYS A 134 13.40 -10.99 -15.51
C LYS A 134 13.21 -9.66 -14.78
N ASN A 135 13.91 -8.64 -15.27
CA ASN A 135 13.67 -7.29 -14.78
C ASN A 135 12.30 -6.79 -15.26
N ASP A 136 11.66 -5.98 -14.44
CA ASP A 136 10.37 -5.35 -14.70
C ASP A 136 10.38 -4.48 -15.98
N TYR A 137 11.47 -3.75 -16.24
CA TYR A 137 11.66 -2.96 -17.47
C TYR A 137 11.87 -3.81 -18.74
N GLU A 138 12.12 -5.12 -18.61
CA GLU A 138 12.26 -6.05 -19.74
C GLU A 138 10.95 -6.79 -20.03
N ALA A 139 10.22 -7.18 -18.98
CA ALA A 139 9.10 -8.10 -19.08
C ALA A 139 7.98 -7.78 -18.08
N GLY A 140 7.52 -6.52 -18.09
CA GLY A 140 6.63 -6.00 -17.06
C GLY A 140 5.87 -4.72 -17.41
N LEU A 141 5.13 -4.23 -16.42
CA LEU A 141 4.43 -2.95 -16.38
C LEU A 141 4.98 -2.16 -15.20
N ASN A 142 5.37 -0.90 -15.43
CA ASN A 142 5.95 0.02 -14.44
C ASN A 142 5.25 1.38 -14.48
#